data_AF-A0A519RAT1-F1
#
_entry.id   AF-A0A519RAT1-F1
#
_cell.length_a   1.000
_cell.length_b   1.000
_cell.length_c   1.000
_cell.angle_alpha   90.00
_cell.angle_beta   90.00
_cell.angle_gamma   90.00
#
_symmetry.space_group_name_H-M   'P 1'
#
loop_
_entity.id
_entity.type
_entity.pdbx_description
1 polymer ?
#
loop_
_entity_poly.entity_id
_entity_poly.type
_entity_poly.pdbx_seq_one_letter_code
_entity_poly.pdbx_strand_id
1 'polypeptide(L)'
;MNSDLLQKISYSHHGNEEKFPLPEPLKESLQIISDFFKENINHKLCLVFPTKEYAAQWLCAPTVLYLIQSDFAQYQNAISESLEQYRKGDRIILNNEAVVEWIGRTGSGFVFRHKEYNGVDKITIDVKKISKIQPAPSNRTALSSYRRVIESLSKTKENPTDKILGIQTEGNRIFQRHSVCLISK
;
A
#
# COMPACT_ATOMS: atom_id res chain seq x y z
N MET A 1 17.43 2.66 30.36
CA MET A 1 17.24 1.22 30.06
C MET A 1 18.39 0.72 29.18
N ASN A 2 18.75 -0.56 29.23
CA ASN A 2 19.84 -1.11 28.40
C ASN A 2 19.36 -1.26 26.94
N SER A 3 20.02 -0.61 25.98
CA SER A 3 19.67 -0.64 24.55
C SER A 3 19.69 -2.06 23.97
N ASP A 4 20.59 -2.91 24.47
CA ASP A 4 20.68 -4.30 24.05
C ASP A 4 19.46 -5.13 24.46
N LEU A 5 18.80 -4.76 25.55
CA LEU A 5 17.58 -5.43 25.99
C LEU A 5 16.41 -5.08 25.07
N LEU A 6 16.31 -3.83 24.61
CA LEU A 6 15.25 -3.40 23.68
C LEU A 6 15.29 -4.14 22.35
N GLN A 7 16.49 -4.40 21.82
CA GLN A 7 16.65 -5.17 20.58
C GLN A 7 16.36 -6.66 20.74
N LYS A 8 16.37 -7.18 21.97
CA LYS A 8 16.11 -8.60 22.29
C LYS A 8 14.65 -8.88 22.66
N ILE A 9 13.82 -7.85 22.83
CA ILE A 9 12.40 -8.07 23.11
C ILE A 9 11.72 -8.63 21.85
N SER A 10 11.05 -9.76 22.04
CA SER A 10 10.26 -10.45 21.04
C SER A 10 8.89 -10.77 21.62
N TYR A 11 7.90 -11.00 20.74
CA TYR A 11 6.57 -11.45 21.14
C TYR A 11 6.26 -12.79 20.49
N SER A 12 5.34 -13.55 21.08
CA SER A 12 4.81 -14.78 20.48
C SER A 12 3.29 -14.75 20.40
N HIS A 13 2.75 -15.41 19.39
CA HIS A 13 1.32 -15.63 19.28
C HIS A 13 0.94 -16.91 20.03
N HIS A 14 -0.05 -16.82 20.93
CA HIS A 14 -0.67 -17.99 21.58
C HIS A 14 0.27 -18.87 22.42
N GLY A 15 1.43 -18.34 22.83
CA GLY A 15 2.40 -19.10 23.63
C GLY A 15 3.19 -20.15 22.84
N ASN A 16 3.06 -20.18 21.51
CA ASN A 16 3.97 -20.96 20.67
C ASN A 16 5.38 -20.38 20.77
N GLU A 17 6.41 -21.23 20.70
CA GLU A 17 7.83 -20.83 20.85
C GLU A 17 8.37 -19.95 19.71
N GLU A 18 7.55 -19.66 18.68
CA GLU A 18 7.91 -18.72 17.63
C GLU A 18 8.02 -17.29 18.19
N LYS A 19 9.24 -16.76 18.11
CA LYS A 19 9.58 -15.41 18.53
C LYS A 19 9.60 -14.48 17.34
N PHE A 20 8.75 -13.47 17.37
CA PHE A 20 8.70 -12.40 16.39
C PHE A 20 9.39 -11.16 16.97
N PRO A 21 10.22 -10.45 16.18
CA PRO A 21 10.80 -9.20 16.62
C PRO A 21 9.72 -8.15 16.86
N LEU A 22 9.91 -7.27 17.85
CA LEU A 22 9.03 -6.12 18.01
C LEU A 22 8.99 -5.27 16.72
N PRO A 23 7.80 -4.76 16.32
CA PRO A 23 7.69 -3.72 15.31
C PRO A 23 8.52 -2.48 15.67
N GLU A 24 9.11 -1.83 14.66
CA GLU A 24 9.95 -0.63 14.85
C GLU A 24 9.26 0.49 15.64
N PRO A 25 7.97 0.84 15.41
CA PRO A 25 7.32 1.90 16.18
C PRO A 25 7.31 1.64 17.70
N LEU A 26 7.24 0.37 18.13
CA LEU A 26 7.31 0.00 19.54
C LEU A 26 8.74 0.12 20.08
N LYS A 27 9.75 -0.25 19.28
CA LYS A 27 11.16 -0.05 19.65
C LYS A 27 11.49 1.44 19.80
N GLU A 28 11.07 2.27 18.85
CA GLU A 28 11.24 3.73 18.88
C GLU A 28 10.56 4.33 20.11
N SER A 29 9.32 3.93 20.39
CA SER A 29 8.59 4.39 21.59
C SER A 29 9.33 4.05 22.87
N LEU A 30 9.83 2.82 22.99
CA LEU A 30 10.60 2.38 24.16
C LEU A 30 11.96 3.09 24.27
N GLN A 31 12.58 3.42 23.13
CA GLN A 31 13.83 4.18 23.07
C GLN A 31 13.60 5.61 23.58
N ILE A 32 12.55 6.29 23.11
CA ILE A 32 12.15 7.63 23.58
C ILE A 32 11.94 7.64 25.09
N ILE A 33 11.23 6.64 25.63
CA ILE A 33 11.02 6.50 27.07
C ILE A 33 12.36 6.29 27.80
N SER A 34 13.21 5.42 27.27
CA SER A 34 14.52 5.14 27.87
C SER A 34 15.42 6.36 27.89
N ASP A 35 15.44 7.15 26.82
CA ASP A 35 16.28 8.35 26.69
C ASP A 35 15.77 9.48 27.58
N PHE A 36 14.45 9.63 27.72
CA PHE A 36 13.85 10.53 28.70
C PHE A 36 14.39 10.27 30.13
N PHE A 37 14.41 9.00 30.56
CA PHE A 37 14.92 8.63 31.89
C PHE A 37 16.45 8.75 32.01
N LYS A 38 17.20 8.77 30.90
CA LYS A 38 18.66 8.95 30.93
C LYS A 38 19.05 10.42 31.07
N GLU A 39 18.39 11.32 30.34
CA GLU A 39 18.83 12.72 30.28
C GLU A 39 18.21 13.60 31.38
N ASN A 40 17.11 13.17 32.00
CA ASN A 40 16.49 13.82 33.17
C ASN A 40 16.28 15.35 33.03
N ILE A 41 16.09 15.84 31.79
CA ILE A 41 15.89 17.25 31.49
C ILE A 41 14.39 17.52 31.59
N ASN A 42 13.95 18.13 32.70
CA ASN A 42 12.73 18.88 33.08
C ASN A 42 11.44 18.90 32.19
N HIS A 43 11.29 17.99 31.23
CA HIS A 43 10.12 17.82 30.38
C HIS A 43 9.18 16.83 31.07
N LYS A 44 7.90 17.13 31.15
CA LYS A 44 6.93 16.21 31.75
C LYS A 44 6.59 15.13 30.73
N LEU A 45 7.16 13.93 30.89
CA LEU A 45 6.73 12.76 30.13
C LEU A 45 5.32 12.35 30.59
N CYS A 46 4.34 12.48 29.69
CA CYS A 46 3.00 11.95 29.90
C CYS A 46 2.87 10.64 29.14
N LEU A 47 2.81 9.52 29.87
CA LEU A 47 2.52 8.22 29.28
C LEU A 47 1.01 7.99 29.32
N VAL A 48 0.37 8.11 28.16
CA VAL A 48 -1.04 7.82 28.01
C VAL A 48 -1.19 6.34 27.66
N PHE A 49 -1.73 5.57 28.60
CA PHE A 49 -2.05 4.18 28.36
C PHE A 49 -3.54 4.05 28.00
N PRO A 50 -3.89 3.21 27.02
CA PRO A 50 -5.28 2.86 26.79
C PRO A 50 -5.88 2.17 28.02
N THR A 51 -7.20 2.27 28.19
CA THR A 51 -7.87 1.37 29.15
C THR A 51 -7.64 -0.08 28.73
N LYS A 52 -7.73 -1.01 29.69
CA LYS A 52 -7.48 -2.43 29.45
C LYS A 52 -8.27 -2.98 28.25
N GLU A 53 -9.49 -2.51 28.05
CA GLU A 53 -10.35 -2.93 26.93
C GLU A 53 -9.80 -2.51 25.56
N TYR A 54 -9.07 -1.40 25.49
CA TYR A 54 -8.53 -0.86 24.24
C TYR A 54 -7.04 -1.09 24.03
N ALA A 55 -6.37 -1.74 24.98
CA ALA A 55 -4.93 -1.98 24.94
C ALA A 55 -4.49 -2.76 23.68
N ALA A 56 -5.28 -3.76 23.28
CA ALA A 56 -5.02 -4.52 22.06
C ALA A 56 -5.11 -3.64 20.81
N GLN A 57 -6.17 -2.83 20.64
CA GLN A 57 -6.28 -1.98 19.46
C GLN A 57 -5.17 -0.93 19.38
N TRP A 58 -4.78 -0.37 20.52
CA TRP A 58 -3.69 0.62 20.59
C TRP A 58 -2.33 0.05 20.20
N LEU A 59 -2.06 -1.22 20.50
CA LEU A 59 -0.83 -1.89 20.07
C LEU A 59 -0.93 -2.37 18.61
N CYS A 60 -2.09 -2.90 18.22
CA CYS A 60 -2.31 -3.47 16.90
C CYS A 60 -2.39 -2.39 15.81
N ALA A 61 -3.14 -1.30 15.99
CA ALA A 61 -3.35 -0.29 14.96
C ALA A 61 -2.04 0.29 14.39
N PRO A 62 -1.09 0.83 15.19
CA PRO A 62 0.17 1.33 14.66
C PRO A 62 1.03 0.24 14.02
N THR A 63 1.01 -0.98 14.59
CA THR A 63 1.72 -2.13 14.02
C THR A 63 1.19 -2.49 12.63
N VAL A 64 -0.13 -2.53 12.47
CA VAL A 64 -0.79 -2.85 11.20
C VAL A 64 -0.54 -1.76 10.17
N LEU A 65 -0.64 -0.50 10.58
CA LEU A 65 -0.34 0.66 9.74
C LEU A 65 1.11 0.61 9.23
N TYR A 66 2.06 0.29 10.12
CA TYR A 66 3.47 0.09 9.74
C TYR A 66 3.65 -1.07 8.76
N LEU A 67 3.02 -2.22 9.01
CA LEU A 67 3.12 -3.38 8.11
C LEU A 67 2.57 -3.07 6.71
N ILE A 68 1.43 -2.37 6.60
CA ILE A 68 0.86 -1.93 5.32
C ILE A 68 1.84 -1.02 4.58
N GLN A 69 2.43 -0.05 5.28
CA GLN A 69 3.39 0.88 4.69
C GLN A 69 4.67 0.16 4.23
N SER A 70 5.18 -0.75 5.05
CA SER A 70 6.38 -1.56 4.76
C SER A 70 6.16 -2.48 3.55
N ASP A 71 5.03 -3.19 3.49
CA ASP A 71 4.65 -4.02 2.35
C ASP A 71 4.59 -3.19 1.08
N PHE A 72 3.94 -2.03 1.12
CA PHE A 72 3.85 -1.16 -0.04
C PHE A 72 5.24 -0.73 -0.53
N ALA A 73 6.11 -0.27 0.38
CA ALA A 73 7.46 0.16 0.03
C ALA A 73 8.32 -0.97 -0.56
N GLN A 74 8.18 -2.19 -0.05
CA GLN A 74 8.94 -3.35 -0.50
C GLN A 74 8.44 -3.91 -1.84
N TYR A 75 7.12 -3.94 -2.05
CA TYR A 75 6.51 -4.63 -3.19
C TYR A 75 6.00 -3.69 -4.29
N GLN A 76 6.11 -2.36 -4.14
CA GLN A 76 5.72 -1.41 -5.19
C GLN A 76 6.38 -1.67 -6.56
N ASN A 77 7.63 -2.17 -6.57
CA ASN A 77 8.32 -2.49 -7.82
C ASN A 77 7.73 -3.72 -8.52
N ALA A 78 7.17 -4.66 -7.76
CA ALA A 78 6.47 -5.82 -8.31
C ALA A 78 5.25 -5.42 -9.15
N ILE A 79 4.69 -4.21 -8.96
CA ILE A 79 3.65 -3.66 -9.84
C ILE A 79 4.21 -3.50 -11.25
N SER A 80 5.38 -2.85 -11.37
CA SER A 80 6.04 -2.65 -12.67
C SER A 80 6.41 -3.98 -13.31
N GLU A 81 6.93 -4.93 -12.54
CA GLU A 81 7.30 -6.28 -13.02
C GLU A 81 6.08 -7.09 -13.45
N SER A 82 4.98 -7.05 -12.70
CA SER A 82 3.73 -7.74 -13.06
C SER A 82 3.11 -7.22 -14.35
N LEU A 83 3.48 -6.01 -14.76
CA LEU A 83 3.05 -5.39 -16.00
C LEU A 83 3.93 -5.74 -17.20
N GLU A 84 5.15 -6.25 -16.96
CA GLU A 84 6.05 -6.72 -18.02
C GLU A 84 5.54 -8.01 -18.69
N GLN A 85 4.59 -8.71 -18.07
CA GLN A 85 3.95 -9.88 -18.70
C GLN A 85 3.14 -9.52 -19.95
N TYR A 86 2.69 -8.27 -20.06
CA TYR A 86 1.86 -7.82 -21.18
C TYR A 86 2.69 -7.48 -22.41
N ARG A 87 2.26 -7.99 -23.55
CA ARG A 87 2.86 -7.75 -24.86
C ARG A 87 2.09 -6.70 -25.61
N LYS A 88 2.77 -6.01 -26.53
CA LYS A 88 2.12 -5.05 -27.43
C LYS A 88 0.97 -5.73 -28.17
N GLY A 89 -0.22 -5.14 -28.12
CA GLY A 89 -1.43 -5.72 -28.68
C GLY A 89 -2.35 -6.40 -27.66
N ASP A 90 -1.87 -6.65 -26.43
CA ASP A 90 -2.68 -7.27 -25.40
C ASP A 90 -3.81 -6.32 -24.98
N ARG A 91 -5.01 -6.88 -24.83
CA ARG A 91 -6.18 -6.13 -24.37
C ARG A 91 -6.24 -6.17 -22.87
N ILE A 92 -6.33 -4.98 -22.30
CA ILE A 92 -6.26 -4.75 -20.86
C ILE A 92 -7.50 -3.97 -20.45
N ILE A 93 -8.00 -4.23 -19.25
CA ILE A 93 -9.01 -3.40 -18.61
C ILE A 93 -8.40 -2.61 -17.46
N LEU A 94 -8.47 -1.29 -17.56
CA LEU A 94 -8.05 -0.32 -16.55
C LEU A 94 -9.19 -0.10 -15.55
N ASN A 95 -8.87 -0.21 -14.28
CA ASN A 95 -9.74 0.08 -13.12
C ASN A 95 -11.12 -0.62 -13.22
N ASN A 96 -11.18 -1.81 -13.86
CA ASN A 96 -12.39 -2.58 -14.20
C ASN A 96 -13.40 -1.88 -15.13
N GLU A 97 -13.07 -0.73 -15.73
CA GLU A 97 -14.03 0.09 -16.47
C GLU A 97 -13.68 0.27 -17.94
N ALA A 98 -12.43 0.61 -18.24
CA ALA A 98 -11.98 1.01 -19.57
C ALA A 98 -11.10 -0.05 -20.21
N VAL A 99 -11.47 -0.49 -21.41
CA VAL A 99 -10.69 -1.44 -22.21
C VAL A 99 -9.73 -0.67 -23.11
N VAL A 100 -8.46 -1.01 -23.05
CA VAL A 100 -7.37 -0.42 -23.82
C VAL A 100 -6.46 -1.52 -24.35
N GLU A 101 -5.60 -1.18 -25.31
CA GLU A 101 -4.56 -2.08 -25.81
C GLU A 101 -3.20 -1.64 -25.27
N TRP A 102 -2.39 -2.60 -24.81
CA TRP A 102 -1.04 -2.35 -24.34
C TRP A 102 -0.11 -1.98 -25.50
N ILE A 103 0.64 -0.89 -25.36
CA ILE A 103 1.66 -0.49 -26.33
C ILE A 103 3.07 -0.67 -25.77
N GLY A 104 3.28 -0.31 -24.50
CA GLY A 104 4.56 -0.44 -23.82
C GLY A 104 4.74 0.57 -22.68
N ARG A 105 5.99 0.86 -22.34
CA ARG A 105 6.37 1.78 -21.26
C ARG A 105 7.28 2.89 -21.79
N THR A 106 7.15 4.08 -21.23
CA THR A 106 8.07 5.21 -21.37
C THR A 106 8.62 5.61 -20.01
N GLY A 107 9.61 6.51 -19.96
CA GLY A 107 10.11 7.06 -18.69
C GLY A 107 9.05 7.80 -17.86
N SER A 108 7.94 8.20 -18.49
CA SER A 108 6.82 8.94 -17.88
C SER A 108 5.62 8.08 -17.50
N GLY A 109 5.60 6.77 -17.82
CA GLY A 109 4.48 5.88 -17.49
C GLY A 109 4.24 4.78 -18.51
N PHE A 110 3.02 4.25 -18.53
CA PHE A 110 2.59 3.20 -19.45
C PHE A 110 1.80 3.78 -20.61
N VAL A 111 2.06 3.29 -21.81
CA VAL A 111 1.40 3.72 -23.04
C VAL A 111 0.34 2.72 -23.42
N PHE A 112 -0.87 3.22 -23.59
CA PHE A 112 -2.03 2.44 -24.00
C PHE A 112 -2.64 3.03 -25.27
N ARG A 113 -3.20 2.16 -26.10
CA ARG A 113 -4.07 2.56 -27.20
C ARG A 113 -5.54 2.52 -26.77
N HIS A 114 -6.24 3.61 -27.02
CA HIS A 114 -7.69 3.75 -26.86
C HIS A 114 -8.38 3.86 -28.22
N LYS A 115 -9.71 3.94 -28.23
CA LYS A 115 -10.46 4.21 -29.47
C LYS A 115 -10.07 5.58 -30.01
N GLU A 116 -9.64 5.63 -31.27
CA GLU A 116 -9.17 6.86 -31.93
C GLU A 116 -10.18 8.01 -31.76
N TYR A 117 -9.64 9.18 -31.42
CA TYR A 117 -10.39 10.42 -31.31
C TYR A 117 -9.53 11.56 -31.84
N ASN A 118 -10.01 12.27 -32.85
CA ASN A 118 -9.31 13.37 -33.51
C ASN A 118 -7.88 13.01 -33.97
N GLY A 119 -7.69 11.81 -34.54
CA GLY A 119 -6.39 11.34 -35.03
C GLY A 119 -5.40 10.92 -33.92
N VAL A 120 -5.83 10.89 -32.66
CA VAL A 120 -5.03 10.43 -31.52
C VAL A 120 -5.62 9.13 -30.98
N ASP A 121 -4.80 8.09 -30.89
CA ASP A 121 -5.18 6.77 -30.38
C ASP A 121 -4.37 6.35 -29.15
N LYS A 122 -3.35 7.13 -28.75
CA LYS A 122 -2.43 6.77 -27.66
C LYS A 122 -2.54 7.72 -26.47
N ILE A 123 -2.42 7.13 -25.29
CA ILE A 123 -2.34 7.86 -24.02
C ILE A 123 -1.22 7.29 -23.16
N THR A 124 -0.44 8.18 -22.54
CA THR A 124 0.53 7.81 -21.51
C THR A 124 -0.08 8.06 -20.14
N ILE A 125 -0.10 7.03 -19.30
CA ILE A 125 -0.71 7.06 -17.97
C ILE A 125 0.38 6.72 -16.95
N ASP A 126 0.55 7.61 -15.96
CA ASP A 126 1.41 7.34 -14.81
C ASP A 126 0.88 6.11 -14.05
N VAL A 127 1.77 5.21 -13.63
CA VAL A 127 1.42 4.04 -12.82
C VAL A 127 0.60 4.42 -11.59
N LYS A 128 0.85 5.60 -11.00
CA LYS A 128 0.11 6.12 -9.85
C LYS A 128 -1.37 6.39 -10.15
N LYS A 129 -1.77 6.52 -11.41
CA LYS A 129 -3.19 6.72 -11.77
C LYS A 129 -3.93 5.41 -12.08
N ILE A 130 -3.19 4.30 -12.14
CA ILE A 130 -3.74 2.98 -12.44
C ILE A 130 -3.90 2.26 -11.11
N SER A 131 -5.15 2.12 -10.66
CA SER A 131 -5.42 1.32 -9.49
C SER A 131 -5.36 -0.15 -9.86
N LYS A 132 -6.09 -0.58 -10.89
CA LYS A 132 -6.17 -2.00 -11.25
C LYS A 132 -5.93 -2.21 -12.74
N ILE A 133 -5.16 -3.25 -13.04
CA ILE A 133 -4.84 -3.65 -14.40
C ILE A 133 -4.95 -5.17 -14.51
N GLN A 134 -5.68 -5.64 -15.51
CA GLN A 134 -5.91 -7.07 -15.73
C GLN A 134 -6.23 -7.32 -17.21
N PRO A 135 -6.12 -8.56 -17.71
CA PRO A 135 -6.55 -8.90 -19.06
C PRO A 135 -8.02 -8.52 -19.27
N ALA A 136 -8.34 -7.99 -20.46
CA ALA A 136 -9.72 -7.70 -20.81
C ALA A 136 -10.51 -9.03 -20.93
N PRO A 137 -11.72 -9.11 -20.35
CA PRO A 137 -12.52 -10.32 -20.47
C PRO A 137 -12.91 -10.55 -21.94
N SER A 138 -13.04 -11.82 -22.34
CA SER A 138 -13.24 -12.24 -23.74
C SER A 138 -14.45 -11.60 -24.41
N ASN A 139 -15.46 -11.21 -23.61
CA ASN A 139 -16.69 -10.55 -24.07
C ASN A 139 -16.55 -9.04 -24.34
N ARG A 140 -15.45 -8.40 -23.92
CA ARG A 140 -15.21 -6.97 -24.12
C ARG A 140 -14.10 -6.76 -25.15
N THR A 141 -14.52 -6.68 -26.41
CA THR A 141 -13.59 -6.60 -27.56
C THR A 141 -13.34 -5.19 -28.06
N ALA A 142 -14.22 -4.23 -27.74
CA ALA A 142 -14.10 -2.85 -28.19
C ALA A 142 -13.21 -2.01 -27.28
N LEU A 143 -12.30 -1.24 -27.87
CA LEU A 143 -11.53 -0.22 -27.15
C LEU A 143 -12.46 0.88 -26.63
N SER A 144 -12.18 1.34 -25.42
CA SER A 144 -12.91 2.43 -24.79
C SER A 144 -12.52 3.78 -25.39
N SER A 145 -13.46 4.73 -25.38
CA SER A 145 -13.20 6.10 -25.81
C SER A 145 -12.22 6.79 -24.87
N TYR A 146 -11.50 7.80 -25.38
CA TYR A 146 -10.62 8.65 -24.57
C TYR A 146 -11.30 9.12 -23.28
N ARG A 147 -12.53 9.65 -23.41
CA ARG A 147 -13.33 10.12 -22.26
C ARG A 147 -13.51 9.04 -21.19
N ARG A 148 -13.89 7.82 -21.60
CA ARG A 148 -14.10 6.70 -20.68
C ARG A 148 -12.79 6.24 -20.02
N VAL A 149 -11.67 6.30 -20.75
CA VAL A 149 -10.35 6.03 -20.19
C VAL A 149 -10.02 7.05 -19.09
N ILE A 150 -10.15 8.35 -19.37
CA ILE A 150 -9.89 9.41 -18.38
C ILE A 150 -10.82 9.30 -17.16
N GLU A 151 -12.13 9.08 -17.38
CA GLU A 151 -13.11 8.90 -16.30
C GLU A 151 -12.80 7.68 -15.43
N SER A 152 -12.20 6.62 -15.99
CA SER A 152 -11.77 5.46 -15.20
C SER A 152 -10.57 5.76 -14.30
N LEU A 153 -9.71 6.72 -14.69
CA LEU A 153 -8.54 7.13 -13.92
C LEU A 153 -8.91 8.13 -12.81
N SER A 154 -9.89 9.00 -13.03
CA SER A 154 -10.30 10.02 -12.05
C SER A 154 -11.13 9.46 -10.89
N LYS A 155 -11.63 8.23 -11.00
CA LYS A 155 -12.39 7.54 -9.96
C LYS A 155 -11.55 6.90 -8.86
N THR A 156 -10.22 6.97 -8.93
CA THR A 156 -9.36 6.53 -7.82
C THR A 156 -9.74 7.30 -6.55
N LYS A 157 -10.33 6.58 -5.59
CA LYS A 157 -10.64 7.09 -4.27
C LYS A 157 -9.39 7.00 -3.40
N GLU A 158 -8.89 8.15 -3.01
CA GLU A 158 -7.86 8.22 -1.98
C GLU A 158 -8.41 7.62 -0.66
N ASN A 159 -7.88 6.47 -0.27
CA ASN A 159 -8.26 5.81 0.97
C ASN A 159 -7.72 6.64 2.16
N PRO A 160 -8.52 6.95 3.19
CA PRO A 160 -8.02 7.65 4.37
C PRO A 160 -6.76 7.03 4.99
N THR A 161 -6.65 5.69 4.97
CA THR A 161 -5.44 4.98 5.43
C THR A 161 -4.23 5.29 4.54
N ASP A 162 -4.42 5.32 3.23
CA ASP A 162 -3.37 5.65 2.25
C ASP A 162 -2.86 7.08 2.48
N LYS A 163 -3.79 8.02 2.71
CA LYS A 163 -3.48 9.41 3.03
C LYS A 163 -2.67 9.55 4.33
N ILE A 164 -3.05 8.83 5.38
CA ILE A 164 -2.31 8.83 6.66
C ILE A 164 -0.90 8.29 6.49
N LEU A 165 -0.75 7.24 5.68
CA LEU A 165 0.52 6.54 5.47
C LEU A 165 1.39 7.14 4.36
N GLY A 166 0.87 8.09 3.57
CA GLY A 166 1.54 8.64 2.41
C GLY A 166 1.80 7.61 1.30
N ILE A 167 0.97 6.57 1.20
CA ILE A 167 1.06 5.48 0.20
C ILE A 167 -0.15 5.51 -0.74
N GLN A 168 -0.17 4.63 -1.75
CA GLN A 168 -1.33 4.50 -2.63
C GLN A 168 -1.64 3.02 -2.94
N THR A 169 -2.45 2.41 -2.07
CA THR A 169 -2.80 0.99 -2.13
C THR A 169 -4.01 0.68 -3.02
N GLU A 170 -4.78 1.70 -3.42
CA GLU A 170 -5.98 1.48 -4.23
C GLU A 170 -5.67 0.74 -5.53
N GLY A 171 -6.29 -0.44 -5.67
CA GLY A 171 -6.11 -1.41 -6.75
C GLY A 171 -4.77 -2.17 -6.78
N ASN A 172 -3.83 -1.77 -5.93
CA ASN A 172 -2.62 -2.52 -5.57
C ASN A 172 -2.85 -3.48 -4.39
N ARG A 173 -4.11 -3.82 -4.09
CA ARG A 173 -4.48 -4.73 -2.98
C ARG A 173 -3.85 -6.11 -3.08
N ILE A 174 -3.50 -6.57 -4.28
CA ILE A 174 -2.84 -7.87 -4.49
C ILE A 174 -1.41 -7.91 -3.88
N PHE A 175 -0.87 -6.76 -3.48
CA PHE A 175 0.48 -6.62 -2.93
C PHE A 175 0.50 -6.41 -1.42
N GLN A 176 -0.68 -6.31 -0.78
CA GLN A 176 -0.79 -6.46 0.67
C GLN A 176 -0.60 -7.94 0.99
N ARG A 177 0.64 -8.36 1.25
CA ARG A 177 0.96 -9.76 1.55
C ARG A 177 0.54 -10.13 2.96
N HIS A 178 0.58 -9.16 3.87
CA HIS A 178 0.06 -9.32 5.21
C HIS A 178 -1.42 -8.91 5.24
N SER A 179 -2.30 -9.90 5.34
CA SER A 179 -3.72 -9.66 5.62
C SER A 179 -3.91 -9.52 7.12
N VAL A 180 -4.26 -8.32 7.59
CA VAL A 180 -4.60 -8.12 9.01
C VAL A 180 -6.10 -7.90 9.15
N CYS A 181 -6.75 -8.84 9.83
CA CYS A 181 -8.14 -8.71 10.26
C CYS A 181 -8.17 -8.10 11.67
N LEU A 182 -8.66 -6.87 11.78
CA LEU A 182 -8.94 -6.26 13.08
C LEU A 182 -10.36 -6.67 13.48
N ILE A 183 -10.46 -7.64 14.38
CA ILE A 183 -11.74 -8.04 14.99
C ILE A 183 -11.90 -7.21 16.28
N SER A 184 -12.90 -6.34 16.32
CA SER A 184 -13.37 -5.75 17.57
C SER A 184 -14.63 -6.48 18.06
N LYS A 185 -14.90 -6.39 19.36
CA LYS A 185 -16.20 -6.74 19.93
C LYS A 185 -17.28 -5.77 19.47
#